data_AF-A0A930HEW7-F1
#
_entry.id   AF-A0A930HEW7-F1
#
_cell.length_a   1.000
_cell.length_b   1.000
_cell.length_c   1.000
_cell.angle_alpha   90.00
_cell.angle_beta   90.00
_cell.angle_gamma   90.00
#
_symmetry.space_group_name_H-M   'P 1'
#
loop_
_entity.id
_entity.type
_entity.pdbx_description
1 polymer ?
#
loop_
_entity_poly.entity_id
_entity_poly.type
_entity_poly.pdbx_seq_one_letter_code
_entity_poly.pdbx_strand_id
1 'polypeptide(L)' 'ILRREGYPKPYEALKALTRTNEAITESSIAAFIETLDVSEAVKAEMRVISPANYLGY' A
#
# COMPACT_ATOMS: atom_id res chain seq x y z
N ILE A 1 -8.34 0.14 -1.70
CA ILE A 1 -8.20 1.36 -0.87
C ILE A 1 -7.82 2.57 -1.73
N LEU A 2 -6.63 2.65 -2.33
CA LEU A 2 -6.21 3.84 -3.12
C LEU A 2 -7.21 4.29 -4.21
N ARG A 3 -7.84 3.36 -4.94
CA ARG A 3 -8.91 3.69 -5.90
C ARG A 3 -10.15 4.33 -5.24
N ARG A 4 -10.53 3.86 -4.04
CA ARG A 4 -11.68 4.38 -3.27
C ARG A 4 -11.41 5.82 -2.83
N GLU A 5 -10.18 6.12 -2.46
CA GLU A 5 -9.74 7.46 -2.06
C GLU A 5 -9.46 8.40 -3.24
N GLY A 6 -9.66 7.95 -4.49
CA GLY A 6 -9.41 8.77 -5.68
C GLY A 6 -7.92 9.08 -5.93
N TYR A 7 -7.01 8.30 -5.35
CA TYR A 7 -5.57 8.50 -5.53
C TYR A 7 -5.17 8.37 -7.01
N PRO A 8 -4.35 9.28 -7.56
CA PRO A 8 -3.98 9.24 -8.97
C PRO A 8 -3.14 8.00 -9.29
N LYS A 9 -3.48 7.30 -10.37
CA LYS A 9 -2.71 6.15 -10.89
C LYS A 9 -2.34 5.12 -9.80
N PRO A 10 -3.34 4.56 -9.10
CA PRO A 10 -3.11 3.72 -7.93
C PRO A 10 -2.44 2.38 -8.28
N TYR A 11 -2.63 1.90 -9.51
CA TYR A 11 -1.98 0.68 -9.99
C TYR A 11 -0.49 0.91 -10.22
N GLU A 12 -0.13 2.05 -10.80
CA GLU A 12 1.23 2.44 -11.13
C GLU A 12 2.05 2.69 -9.86
N ALA A 13 1.45 3.29 -8.84
CA ALA A 13 2.07 3.47 -7.53
C ALA A 13 2.44 2.12 -6.90
N LEU A 14 1.52 1.16 -6.89
CA LEU A 14 1.80 -0.19 -6.39
C LEU A 14 2.80 -0.95 -7.26
N LYS A 15 2.76 -0.75 -8.58
CA LYS A 15 3.72 -1.36 -9.51
C LYS A 15 5.15 -0.86 -9.29
N ALA A 16 5.33 0.38 -8.80
CA ALA A 16 6.63 0.90 -8.45
C ALA A 16 7.24 0.12 -7.27
N LEU A 17 6.42 -0.26 -6.28
CA LEU A 17 6.84 -1.06 -5.13
C LEU A 17 7.37 -2.45 -5.54
N THR A 18 6.75 -3.09 -6.52
CA THR A 18 7.11 -4.46 -6.94
C THR A 18 8.21 -4.52 -8.00
N ARG A 19 8.72 -3.37 -8.46
CA ARG A 19 9.70 -3.28 -9.57
C ARG A 19 11.15 -3.22 -9.14
N THR A 20 11.42 -3.10 -7.84
CA THR A 20 12.79 -2.95 -7.32
C THR A 20 13.62 -4.24 -7.34
N ASN A 21 13.06 -5.39 -7.77
CA ASN A 21 13.68 -6.72 -7.66
C ASN A 21 14.11 -7.10 -6.23
N GLU A 22 13.63 -6.36 -5.23
CA GLU A 22 13.87 -6.63 -3.83
C GLU A 22 12.70 -7.42 -3.24
N ALA A 23 12.98 -8.18 -2.17
CA ALA A 23 11.94 -8.87 -1.44
C ALA A 23 10.95 -7.86 -0.83
N ILE A 24 9.66 -8.04 -1.13
CA ILE A 24 8.61 -7.27 -0.47
C ILE A 24 8.52 -7.77 0.98
N THR A 25 8.80 -6.89 1.93
CA THR A 25 8.75 -7.14 3.37
C THR A 25 7.73 -6.21 4.01
N GLU A 26 7.34 -6.49 5.24
CA GLU A 26 6.48 -5.58 6.02
C GLU A 26 7.08 -4.17 6.08
N SER A 27 8.39 -4.06 6.32
CA SER A 27 9.10 -2.78 6.36
C SER A 27 9.04 -2.03 5.02
N SER A 28 9.18 -2.72 3.88
CA SER A 28 9.11 -2.06 2.57
C SER A 28 7.69 -1.62 2.21
N ILE A 29 6.67 -2.37 2.62
CA ILE A 29 5.26 -1.96 2.49
C ILE A 29 4.97 -0.75 3.39
N ALA A 30 5.42 -0.78 4.66
CA ALA A 30 5.23 0.33 5.59
C ALA A 30 5.89 1.61 5.06
N ALA A 31 7.14 1.54 4.62
CA ALA A 31 7.84 2.66 4.00
C ALA A 31 7.10 3.19 2.77
N PHE A 32 6.57 2.30 1.91
CA PHE A 32 5.75 2.71 0.77
C PHE A 32 4.49 3.46 1.18
N ILE A 33 3.76 3.00 2.22
CA ILE A 33 2.57 3.67 2.72
C ILE A 33 2.89 5.10 3.19
N GLU A 34 4.06 5.32 3.79
CA GLU A 34 4.48 6.67 4.20
C GLU A 34 4.72 7.62 3.02
N THR A 35 5.09 7.11 1.85
CA THR A 35 5.29 7.93 0.65
C THR A 35 3.99 8.39 -0.02
N LEU A 36 2.84 7.84 0.38
CA LEU A 36 1.56 8.16 -0.23
C LEU A 36 1.01 9.48 0.31
N ASP A 37 0.62 10.37 -0.61
CA ASP A 37 -0.11 11.59 -0.31
C ASP A 37 -1.60 11.30 -0.10
N VAL A 38 -1.91 10.65 1.02
CA VAL A 38 -3.27 10.29 1.46
C VAL A 38 -3.45 10.65 2.93
N SER A 39 -4.70 10.71 3.39
CA SER A 39 -5.01 11.02 4.78
C SER A 39 -4.42 9.98 5.75
N GLU A 40 -4.09 10.41 6.98
CA GLU A 40 -3.54 9.49 8.00
C GLU A 40 -4.53 8.38 8.38
N ALA A 41 -5.84 8.63 8.28
CA ALA A 41 -6.85 7.58 8.48
C ALA A 41 -6.71 6.45 7.45
N VAL A 42 -6.46 6.79 6.19
CA VAL A 42 -6.23 5.82 5.11
C VAL A 42 -4.90 5.09 5.33
N LYS A 43 -3.84 5.80 5.73
CA LYS A 43 -2.56 5.14 6.05
C LYS A 43 -2.72 4.16 7.20
N ALA A 44 -3.43 4.53 8.25
CA ALA A 44 -3.71 3.65 9.38
C ALA A 44 -4.49 2.39 8.95
N GLU A 45 -5.50 2.53 8.09
CA GLU A 45 -6.22 1.40 7.49
C GLU A 45 -5.28 0.51 6.67
N MET A 46 -4.35 1.08 5.90
CA MET A 46 -3.41 0.30 5.11
C MET A 46 -2.36 -0.43 5.98
N ARG A 47 -1.90 0.19 7.08
CA ARG A 47 -0.90 -0.40 8.00
C ARG A 47 -1.41 -1.64 8.72
N VAL A 48 -2.72 -1.79 8.91
CA VAL A 48 -3.30 -2.99 9.56
C VAL A 48 -3.47 -4.16 8.60
N ILE A 49 -3.28 -3.97 7.30
CA ILE A 49 -3.43 -5.03 6.29
C ILE A 49 -2.16 -5.89 6.26
N SER A 50 -2.36 -7.20 6.34
CA SER A 50 -1.32 -8.21 6.25
C SER A 50 -1.78 -9.37 5.34
N PRO A 51 -0.86 -10.18 4.80
CA PRO A 51 -1.25 -11.36 4.02
C PRO A 51 -2.20 -12.31 4.76
N ALA A 52 -2.12 -12.36 6.10
CA ALA A 52 -2.96 -13.21 6.94
C ALA A 52 -4.41 -12.71 7.08
N ASN A 53 -4.65 -11.40 6.94
CA ASN A 53 -5.99 -10.82 7.06
C ASN A 53 -6.56 -10.31 5.72
N TYR A 54 -5.76 -10.29 4.66
CA TYR A 54 -6.18 -9.97 3.31
C TYR A 54 -6.65 -11.22 2.55
N LEU A 55 -7.62 -11.94 3.14
CA LEU A 55 -8.10 -13.23 2.62
C LEU A 55 -9.21 -13.10 1.57
N GLY A 56 -9.90 -11.96 1.53
CA GLY A 56 -11.13 -11.81 0.75
C GLY A 56 -12.27 -12.67 1.28
N TYR A 57 -13.37 -12.73 0.52
CA TYR A 57 -14.47 -13.67 0.69
C TYR A 57 -14.66 -14.44 -0.61
#